data_AF-A0A957XT28-F1
#
_entry.id   AF-A0A957XT28-F1
#
_cell.length_a   1.000
_cell.length_b   1.000
_cell.length_c   1.000
_cell.angle_alpha   90.00
_cell.angle_beta   90.00
_cell.angle_gamma   90.00
#
_symmetry.space_group_name_H-M   'P 1'
#
loop_
_entity.id
_entity.type
_entity.pdbx_description
1 polymer ?
#
loop_
_entity_poly.entity_id
_entity_poly.type
_entity_poly.pdbx_seq_one_letter_code
_entity_poly.pdbx_strand_id
1 'polypeptide(L)'
;MKLSRILFVLFLTLTLVACGGGDAEPEPAAQPTPVAENTAPAPEAATLVQDAAPVETPAADKAVPTETPAPSAEETAAPAPVAELNEDYEDALTVKNQLILGTIRLEGTDQAISAEQAAELIPYWQVYRSLTESGTAATEETDAVQNQIIELMHPEQIAAIAALQLTNVDLQDFYVEIGVKEERDPSLTPEADATGVPMRDLSPEAKATAQAERGVVPQNAGSGRGVTMLDEILALLESK
;
A
#
# COMPACT_ATOMS: atom_id res chain seq x y z
N MET A 1 25.12 21.60 -6.80
CA MET A 1 25.81 21.15 -5.59
C MET A 1 25.71 19.63 -5.55
N LYS A 2 26.74 18.91 -6.03
CA LYS A 2 26.77 17.44 -6.15
C LYS A 2 28.16 16.99 -5.72
N LEU A 3 28.39 16.78 -4.41
CA LEU A 3 29.67 16.31 -3.89
C LEU A 3 29.55 15.83 -2.42
N SER A 4 28.60 14.95 -2.12
CA SER A 4 28.51 14.37 -0.76
C SER A 4 27.86 12.98 -0.73
N ARG A 5 28.35 12.04 -1.55
CA ARG A 5 27.92 10.62 -1.45
C ARG A 5 29.07 9.60 -1.63
N ILE A 6 30.33 10.02 -1.68
CA ILE A 6 31.48 9.14 -1.97
C ILE A 6 32.29 8.75 -0.71
N LEU A 7 31.96 9.26 0.47
CA LEU A 7 32.71 9.00 1.71
C LEU A 7 31.90 8.20 2.73
N PHE A 8 31.42 7.00 2.37
CA PHE A 8 30.98 6.04 3.38
C PHE A 8 31.22 4.56 3.01
N VAL A 9 31.97 4.30 1.93
CA VAL A 9 32.35 2.94 1.51
C VAL A 9 33.82 2.71 1.82
N LEU A 10 34.17 2.65 3.11
CA LEU A 10 35.44 2.04 3.55
C LEU A 10 35.46 1.77 5.06
N PHE A 11 34.76 0.75 5.54
CA PHE A 11 35.25 -0.06 6.67
C PHE A 11 34.71 -1.49 6.59
N LEU A 12 35.41 -2.25 5.75
CA LEU A 12 35.53 -3.70 5.72
C LEU A 12 36.16 -4.21 7.04
N THR A 13 35.63 -5.29 7.63
CA THR A 13 36.29 -6.47 8.26
C THR A 13 35.45 -7.00 9.43
N LEU A 14 34.76 -8.13 9.30
CA LEU A 14 35.23 -9.52 9.50
C LEU A 14 35.13 -9.97 10.99
N THR A 15 34.14 -10.82 11.30
CA THR A 15 34.39 -12.06 12.06
C THR A 15 33.29 -13.09 11.83
N LEU A 16 33.73 -14.22 11.29
CA LEU A 16 33.02 -15.49 11.12
C LEU A 16 33.37 -16.40 12.31
N VAL A 17 32.39 -16.99 12.99
CA VAL A 17 32.50 -18.13 13.94
C VAL A 17 31.07 -18.68 14.13
N ALA A 18 30.74 -19.95 14.30
CA ALA A 18 31.26 -21.26 13.91
C ALA A 18 30.22 -22.28 14.47
N CYS A 19 29.88 -23.30 13.68
CA CYS A 19 29.34 -24.64 14.02
C CYS A 19 28.34 -24.89 15.18
N GLY A 20 27.28 -25.62 14.83
CA GLY A 20 26.56 -26.60 15.67
C GLY A 20 25.10 -26.72 15.21
N GLY A 21 24.61 -27.73 14.48
CA GLY A 21 24.98 -29.14 14.48
C GLY A 21 24.04 -29.90 15.43
N GLY A 22 22.88 -30.36 14.94
CA GLY A 22 21.90 -31.10 15.74
C GLY A 22 20.73 -31.63 14.91
N ASP A 23 20.95 -32.76 14.25
CA ASP A 23 19.93 -33.68 13.76
C ASP A 23 18.97 -34.12 14.89
N ALA A 24 17.66 -34.13 14.59
CA ALA A 24 16.74 -35.13 15.12
C ALA A 24 15.51 -35.23 14.21
N GLU A 25 15.38 -36.41 13.61
CA GLU A 25 14.28 -36.94 12.80
C GLU A 25 12.91 -37.00 13.54
N PRO A 26 11.81 -37.29 12.81
CA PRO A 26 10.44 -37.16 13.27
C PRO A 26 9.91 -38.45 13.92
N GLU A 27 8.91 -38.33 14.80
CA GLU A 27 8.00 -39.45 15.08
C GLU A 27 6.54 -38.99 15.30
N PRO A 28 5.56 -39.87 15.01
CA PRO A 28 4.16 -39.52 14.77
C PRO A 28 3.20 -39.87 15.93
N ALA A 29 1.96 -39.41 15.74
CA ALA A 29 0.69 -39.90 16.30
C ALA A 29 0.39 -39.70 17.80
N ALA A 30 -0.69 -38.96 18.09
CA ALA A 30 -1.91 -39.52 18.69
C ALA A 30 -2.95 -38.41 18.94
N GLN A 31 -4.15 -38.59 18.39
CA GLN A 31 -5.38 -37.95 18.88
C GLN A 31 -5.73 -38.52 20.27
N PRO A 32 -6.51 -37.81 21.09
CA PRO A 32 -7.97 -38.00 21.03
C PRO A 32 -8.81 -36.73 21.29
N THR A 33 -9.96 -36.66 20.61
CA THR A 33 -11.14 -35.87 21.00
C THR A 33 -11.67 -36.32 22.37
N PRO A 34 -12.32 -35.43 23.15
CA PRO A 34 -13.78 -35.54 23.20
C PRO A 34 -14.57 -34.23 23.32
N VAL A 35 -15.82 -34.39 22.89
CA VAL A 35 -17.02 -33.54 22.87
C VAL A 35 -17.40 -32.98 24.25
N ALA A 36 -17.79 -31.69 24.29
CA ALA A 36 -18.79 -31.10 25.20
C ALA A 36 -19.14 -29.70 24.65
N GLU A 37 -20.17 -29.53 23.83
CA GLU A 37 -21.57 -29.25 24.24
C GLU A 37 -21.67 -28.44 25.55
N ASN A 38 -21.84 -27.13 25.42
CA ASN A 38 -22.42 -26.31 26.49
C ASN A 38 -23.28 -25.18 25.91
N THR A 39 -24.53 -25.54 25.66
CA THR A 39 -25.76 -24.82 26.01
C THR A 39 -25.62 -23.33 26.38
N ALA A 40 -26.04 -22.48 25.45
CA ALA A 40 -26.53 -21.14 25.77
C ALA A 40 -27.94 -21.23 26.40
N PRO A 41 -28.26 -20.33 27.33
CA PRO A 41 -29.61 -19.77 27.37
C PRO A 41 -29.60 -18.25 27.30
N ALA A 42 -30.44 -17.71 26.41
CA ALA A 42 -31.04 -16.39 26.57
C ALA A 42 -31.94 -16.38 27.83
N PRO A 43 -32.23 -15.20 28.38
CA PRO A 43 -33.62 -14.76 28.21
C PRO A 43 -33.80 -13.24 27.98
N GLU A 44 -34.85 -12.96 27.22
CA GLU A 44 -35.54 -11.66 27.11
C GLU A 44 -36.13 -11.21 28.47
N ALA A 45 -36.23 -9.90 28.71
CA ALA A 45 -37.50 -9.22 29.01
C ALA A 45 -37.32 -7.72 29.36
N ALA A 46 -38.32 -6.96 28.94
CA ALA A 46 -38.52 -5.51 28.96
C ALA A 46 -38.58 -4.83 30.35
N THR A 47 -38.41 -3.50 30.37
CA THR A 47 -39.26 -2.56 31.14
C THR A 47 -39.16 -1.13 30.56
N LEU A 48 -40.29 -0.43 30.58
CA LEU A 48 -40.67 0.78 29.87
C LEU A 48 -41.18 1.79 30.93
N VAL A 49 -40.99 3.10 30.69
CA VAL A 49 -41.84 4.27 31.09
C VAL A 49 -41.47 5.16 32.32
N GLN A 50 -41.19 6.44 31.98
CA GLN A 50 -41.53 7.79 32.53
C GLN A 50 -41.34 8.17 34.02
N ASP A 51 -40.79 9.38 34.24
CA ASP A 51 -41.53 10.48 34.89
C ASP A 51 -40.94 11.91 34.63
N ALA A 52 -41.85 12.83 34.33
CA ALA A 52 -41.94 14.29 34.58
C ALA A 52 -40.76 15.30 34.48
N ALA A 53 -40.98 16.36 33.67
CA ALA A 53 -40.56 17.77 33.89
C ALA A 53 -41.64 18.50 34.76
N PRO A 54 -41.60 19.83 35.13
CA PRO A 54 -40.82 20.97 34.58
C PRO A 54 -40.48 22.17 35.54
N VAL A 55 -40.03 23.31 34.96
CA VAL A 55 -40.07 24.76 35.38
C VAL A 55 -39.10 25.23 36.52
N GLU A 56 -38.47 26.43 36.60
CA GLU A 56 -38.58 27.78 36.01
C GLU A 56 -37.21 28.52 35.96
N THR A 57 -37.14 29.54 35.10
CA THR A 57 -36.16 30.66 35.02
C THR A 57 -36.46 31.73 36.09
N PRO A 58 -35.50 32.61 36.47
CA PRO A 58 -35.68 34.04 36.11
C PRO A 58 -34.40 34.81 35.73
N ALA A 59 -34.63 35.88 34.95
CA ALA A 59 -33.67 36.79 34.34
C ALA A 59 -33.40 38.08 35.17
N ALA A 60 -32.29 38.77 34.89
CA ALA A 60 -32.09 40.24 34.92
C ALA A 60 -30.66 40.56 34.40
N ASP A 61 -30.48 40.98 33.14
CA ASP A 61 -30.49 42.35 32.59
C ASP A 61 -29.43 43.32 33.17
N LYS A 62 -28.39 43.65 32.37
CA LYS A 62 -28.07 45.03 31.93
C LYS A 62 -26.82 45.16 31.03
N ALA A 63 -27.10 45.68 29.82
CA ALA A 63 -26.39 46.70 29.02
C ALA A 63 -24.97 46.48 28.43
N VAL A 64 -24.90 46.84 27.14
CA VAL A 64 -23.85 46.76 26.10
C VAL A 64 -22.97 48.05 26.10
N PRO A 65 -21.70 48.03 25.63
CA PRO A 65 -21.39 48.50 24.26
C PRO A 65 -20.39 47.57 23.53
N THR A 66 -20.75 46.99 22.38
CA THR A 66 -20.35 47.42 21.02
C THR A 66 -18.84 47.58 20.82
N GLU A 67 -18.18 46.49 20.43
CA GLU A 67 -17.22 46.46 19.32
C GLU A 67 -17.09 45.01 18.84
N THR A 68 -17.74 44.73 17.72
CA THR A 68 -17.63 43.49 16.95
C THR A 68 -16.51 43.69 15.94
N PRO A 69 -15.29 43.14 16.13
CA PRO A 69 -14.48 42.82 14.99
C PRO A 69 -15.20 41.70 14.25
N ALA A 70 -15.57 41.99 12.99
CA ALA A 70 -16.17 41.02 12.09
C ALA A 70 -15.32 39.74 12.11
N PRO A 71 -15.90 38.55 12.33
CA PRO A 71 -15.20 37.34 11.97
C PRO A 71 -14.95 37.45 10.47
N SER A 72 -13.66 37.43 10.10
CA SER A 72 -13.26 37.08 8.75
C SER A 72 -14.08 35.86 8.38
N ALA A 73 -14.93 36.01 7.37
CA ALA A 73 -15.51 34.86 6.70
C ALA A 73 -14.33 34.15 6.06
N GLU A 74 -13.71 33.23 6.80
CA GLU A 74 -13.15 32.05 6.18
C GLU A 74 -14.31 31.46 5.42
N GLU A 75 -14.22 31.60 4.10
CA GLU A 75 -15.01 30.88 3.15
C GLU A 75 -14.92 29.41 3.57
N THR A 76 -15.94 28.94 4.28
CA THR A 76 -16.17 27.52 4.50
C THR A 76 -16.49 26.99 3.11
N ALA A 77 -15.43 26.69 2.36
CA ALA A 77 -15.51 25.89 1.17
C ALA A 77 -16.27 24.63 1.60
N ALA A 78 -17.41 24.39 0.96
CA ALA A 78 -18.11 23.12 1.10
C ALA A 78 -17.06 22.00 0.96
N PRO A 79 -17.11 20.94 1.78
CA PRO A 79 -16.19 19.83 1.59
C PRO A 79 -16.35 19.36 0.15
N ALA A 80 -15.31 19.54 -0.66
CA ALA A 80 -15.24 18.90 -1.95
C ALA A 80 -15.46 17.40 -1.70
N PRO A 81 -16.16 16.68 -2.60
CA PRO A 81 -16.23 15.23 -2.48
C PRO A 81 -14.80 14.73 -2.30
N VAL A 82 -14.54 14.05 -1.18
CA VAL A 82 -13.24 13.40 -0.96
C VAL A 82 -13.08 12.41 -2.10
N ALA A 83 -12.15 12.68 -3.00
CA ALA A 83 -11.93 11.82 -4.14
C ALA A 83 -11.37 10.49 -3.58
N GLU A 84 -12.14 9.42 -3.76
CA GLU A 84 -11.73 8.07 -3.38
C GLU A 84 -10.88 7.46 -4.50
N LEU A 85 -9.92 6.61 -4.14
CA LEU A 85 -9.15 5.84 -5.12
C LEU A 85 -10.07 4.84 -5.81
N ASN A 86 -10.15 4.91 -7.14
CA ASN A 86 -10.98 4.03 -7.97
C ASN A 86 -10.34 3.86 -9.36
N GLU A 87 -10.91 2.97 -10.17
CA GLU A 87 -10.40 2.60 -11.50
C GLU A 87 -11.35 3.10 -12.62
N ASP A 88 -12.22 4.08 -12.33
CA ASP A 88 -13.33 4.50 -13.20
C ASP A 88 -12.90 5.48 -14.32
N TYR A 89 -11.61 5.50 -14.68
CA TYR A 89 -11.04 6.33 -15.76
C TYR A 89 -10.18 5.52 -16.70
N GLU A 90 -9.92 6.07 -17.90
CA GLU A 90 -9.19 5.37 -18.95
C GLU A 90 -7.75 5.04 -18.52
N ASP A 91 -7.34 3.80 -18.74
CA ASP A 91 -6.00 3.29 -18.42
C ASP A 91 -5.59 3.46 -16.95
N ALA A 92 -6.58 3.52 -16.04
CA ALA A 92 -6.36 3.65 -14.62
C ALA A 92 -5.44 2.55 -14.07
N LEU A 93 -4.55 2.94 -13.17
CA LEU A 93 -3.81 1.99 -12.36
C LEU A 93 -4.74 1.28 -11.39
N THR A 94 -4.35 0.08 -10.96
CA THR A 94 -5.04 -0.56 -9.83
C THR A 94 -4.97 0.30 -8.58
N VAL A 95 -5.97 0.24 -7.70
CA VAL A 95 -5.98 1.02 -6.44
C VAL A 95 -4.66 0.86 -5.66
N LYS A 96 -4.12 -0.36 -5.63
CA LYS A 96 -2.78 -0.65 -5.10
C LYS A 96 -1.68 0.20 -5.72
N ASN A 97 -1.58 0.20 -7.04
CA ASN A 97 -0.52 0.93 -7.73
C ASN A 97 -0.73 2.45 -7.65
N GLN A 98 -1.99 2.90 -7.59
CA GLN A 98 -2.32 4.31 -7.34
C GLN A 98 -1.83 4.75 -5.95
N LEU A 99 -2.14 3.97 -4.90
CA LEU A 99 -1.68 4.26 -3.54
C LEU A 99 -0.15 4.33 -3.47
N ILE A 100 0.52 3.35 -4.07
CA ILE A 100 1.97 3.23 -4.06
C ILE A 100 2.63 4.41 -4.79
N LEU A 101 2.35 4.55 -6.10
CA LEU A 101 2.96 5.61 -6.90
C LEU A 101 2.50 6.99 -6.44
N GLY A 102 1.23 7.12 -6.04
CA GLY A 102 0.67 8.34 -5.49
C GLY A 102 1.42 8.82 -4.26
N THR A 103 1.68 7.93 -3.30
CA THR A 103 2.46 8.26 -2.09
C THR A 103 3.83 8.81 -2.44
N ILE A 104 4.51 8.23 -3.44
CA ILE A 104 5.80 8.74 -3.94
C ILE A 104 5.64 10.13 -4.58
N ARG A 105 4.56 10.34 -5.34
CA ARG A 105 4.28 11.60 -6.04
C ARG A 105 3.80 12.73 -5.11
N LEU A 106 3.41 12.44 -3.87
CA LEU A 106 3.12 13.47 -2.87
C LEU A 106 4.38 14.23 -2.41
N GLU A 107 5.58 13.69 -2.65
CA GLU A 107 6.82 14.35 -2.26
C GLU A 107 7.02 15.71 -2.92
N GLY A 108 7.40 16.69 -2.12
CA GLY A 108 7.57 18.07 -2.57
C GLY A 108 6.26 18.83 -2.75
N THR A 109 5.12 18.24 -2.38
CA THR A 109 3.82 18.92 -2.30
C THR A 109 3.48 19.28 -0.85
N ASP A 110 2.42 20.06 -0.65
CA ASP A 110 1.87 20.35 0.68
C ASP A 110 1.27 19.12 1.38
N GLN A 111 1.08 18.02 0.64
CA GLN A 111 0.53 16.75 1.13
C GLN A 111 1.62 15.68 1.33
N ALA A 112 2.90 16.05 1.31
CA ALA A 112 4.00 15.11 1.56
C ALA A 112 3.85 14.43 2.94
N ILE A 113 4.29 13.17 3.04
CA ILE A 113 4.26 12.43 4.31
C ILE A 113 5.22 13.09 5.31
N SER A 114 4.74 13.37 6.53
CA SER A 114 5.57 13.92 7.62
C SER A 114 6.44 12.83 8.27
N ALA A 115 7.43 13.22 9.06
CA ALA A 115 8.28 12.27 9.79
C ALA A 115 7.48 11.46 10.84
N GLU A 116 6.56 12.12 11.54
CA GLU A 116 5.67 11.47 12.50
C GLU A 116 4.77 10.45 11.83
N GLN A 117 4.15 10.82 10.70
CA GLN A 117 3.29 9.93 9.94
C GLN A 117 4.07 8.76 9.32
N ALA A 118 5.29 9.00 8.83
CA ALA A 118 6.14 7.95 8.30
C ALA A 118 6.48 6.89 9.36
N ALA A 119 6.79 7.31 10.59
CA ALA A 119 7.04 6.37 11.69
C ALA A 119 5.86 5.45 11.98
N GLU A 120 4.63 5.92 11.79
CA GLU A 120 3.40 5.12 11.91
C GLU A 120 3.18 4.20 10.70
N LEU A 121 3.48 4.68 9.48
CA LEU A 121 3.23 3.97 8.23
C LEU A 121 4.25 2.87 7.90
N ILE A 122 5.52 3.04 8.26
CA ILE A 122 6.61 2.08 7.96
C ILE A 122 6.23 0.62 8.30
N PRO A 123 5.76 0.28 9.51
CA PRO A 123 5.46 -1.12 9.84
C PRO A 123 4.37 -1.72 8.95
N TYR A 124 3.37 -0.93 8.53
CA TYR A 124 2.30 -1.40 7.65
C TYR A 124 2.80 -1.65 6.23
N TRP A 125 3.63 -0.75 5.71
CA TRP A 125 4.27 -0.93 4.40
C TRP A 125 5.23 -2.13 4.37
N GLN A 126 5.94 -2.39 5.47
CA GLN A 126 6.79 -3.58 5.60
C GLN A 126 5.97 -4.88 5.57
N VAL A 127 4.84 -4.94 6.28
CA VAL A 127 3.92 -6.08 6.24
C VAL A 127 3.34 -6.24 4.84
N TYR A 128 2.85 -5.15 4.24
CA TYR A 128 2.27 -5.15 2.90
C TYR A 128 3.25 -5.68 1.85
N ARG A 129 4.52 -5.28 1.95
CA ARG A 129 5.61 -5.78 1.12
C ARG A 129 5.85 -7.26 1.33
N SER A 130 5.94 -7.73 2.57
CA SER A 130 6.15 -9.15 2.86
C SER A 130 5.03 -10.04 2.31
N LEU A 131 3.77 -9.60 2.43
CA LEU A 131 2.62 -10.32 1.90
C LEU A 131 2.66 -10.38 0.37
N THR A 132 2.92 -9.24 -0.28
CA THR A 132 3.05 -9.14 -1.74
C THR A 132 4.21 -9.97 -2.29
N GLU A 133 5.36 -9.96 -1.60
CA GLU A 133 6.56 -10.72 -2.00
C GLU A 133 6.36 -12.24 -1.83
N SER A 134 5.65 -12.67 -0.78
CA SER A 134 5.40 -14.09 -0.54
C SER A 134 4.55 -14.74 -1.64
N GLY A 135 3.64 -13.98 -2.26
CA GLY A 135 2.68 -14.47 -3.24
C GLY A 135 1.67 -15.50 -2.70
N THR A 136 1.72 -15.83 -1.40
CA THR A 136 0.85 -16.84 -0.76
C THR A 136 -0.23 -16.24 0.14
N ALA A 137 -0.16 -14.92 0.38
CA ALA A 137 -1.16 -14.20 1.16
C ALA A 137 -2.53 -14.24 0.47
N ALA A 138 -3.60 -14.29 1.26
CA ALA A 138 -4.95 -14.12 0.72
C ALA A 138 -5.14 -12.68 0.21
N THR A 139 -6.02 -12.51 -0.78
CA THR A 139 -6.36 -11.18 -1.30
C THR A 139 -6.93 -10.30 -0.18
N GLU A 140 -7.83 -10.86 0.64
CA GLU A 140 -8.46 -10.16 1.75
C GLU A 140 -7.46 -9.72 2.83
N GLU A 141 -6.37 -10.48 3.03
CA GLU A 141 -5.29 -10.12 3.95
C GLU A 141 -4.48 -8.95 3.40
N THR A 142 -4.16 -8.98 2.12
CA THR A 142 -3.43 -7.89 1.45
C THR A 142 -4.28 -6.61 1.44
N ASP A 143 -5.57 -6.72 1.10
CA ASP A 143 -6.50 -5.59 1.07
C ASP A 143 -6.74 -5.00 2.47
N ALA A 144 -6.80 -5.84 3.51
CA ALA A 144 -6.92 -5.36 4.89
C ALA A 144 -5.73 -4.47 5.29
N VAL A 145 -4.50 -4.88 4.95
CA VAL A 145 -3.30 -4.07 5.24
C VAL A 145 -3.27 -2.80 4.38
N GLN A 146 -3.69 -2.86 3.11
CA GLN A 146 -3.84 -1.67 2.27
C GLN A 146 -4.83 -0.66 2.89
N ASN A 147 -5.98 -1.13 3.37
CA ASN A 147 -6.97 -0.26 4.00
C ASN A 147 -6.44 0.38 5.28
N GLN A 148 -5.67 -0.34 6.10
CA GLN A 148 -5.01 0.23 7.26
C GLN A 148 -4.01 1.34 6.89
N ILE A 149 -3.27 1.17 5.79
CA ILE A 149 -2.39 2.22 5.26
C ILE A 149 -3.21 3.46 4.88
N ILE A 150 -4.33 3.28 4.17
CA ILE A 150 -5.23 4.37 3.78
C ILE A 150 -5.80 5.10 5.01
N GLU A 151 -6.19 4.36 6.05
CA GLU A 151 -6.72 4.93 7.31
C GLU A 151 -5.69 5.75 8.10
N LEU A 152 -4.40 5.43 7.98
CA LEU A 152 -3.30 6.18 8.60
C LEU A 152 -2.86 7.39 7.77
N MET A 153 -3.35 7.51 6.53
CA MET A 153 -3.11 8.69 5.70
C MET A 153 -4.19 9.74 5.94
N HIS A 154 -3.80 11.02 5.86
CA HIS A 154 -4.77 12.10 5.93
C HIS A 154 -5.73 12.04 4.72
N PRO A 155 -7.03 12.33 4.91
CA PRO A 155 -7.99 12.36 3.81
C PRO A 155 -7.55 13.26 2.64
N GLU A 156 -6.87 14.37 2.93
CA GLU A 156 -6.32 15.30 1.96
C GLU A 156 -5.21 14.67 1.10
N GLN A 157 -4.42 13.75 1.68
CA GLN A 157 -3.40 12.99 0.94
C GLN A 157 -4.05 11.98 0.00
N ILE A 158 -5.07 11.27 0.46
CA ILE A 158 -5.82 10.32 -0.38
C ILE A 158 -6.52 11.06 -1.52
N ALA A 159 -7.16 12.20 -1.24
CA ALA A 159 -7.79 13.04 -2.24
C ALA A 159 -6.76 13.59 -3.24
N ALA A 160 -5.56 13.98 -2.78
CA ALA A 160 -4.49 14.42 -3.65
C ALA A 160 -4.00 13.29 -4.57
N ILE A 161 -3.86 12.06 -4.06
CA ILE A 161 -3.51 10.89 -4.89
C ILE A 161 -4.60 10.60 -5.92
N ALA A 162 -5.88 10.60 -5.52
CA ALA A 162 -6.98 10.37 -6.44
C ALA A 162 -7.04 11.45 -7.55
N ALA A 163 -6.73 12.70 -7.22
CA ALA A 163 -6.67 13.80 -8.17
C ALA A 163 -5.55 13.67 -9.22
N LEU A 164 -4.51 12.86 -8.95
CA LEU A 164 -3.45 12.58 -9.93
C LEU A 164 -3.98 11.76 -11.13
N GLN A 165 -5.05 10.98 -10.96
CA GLN A 165 -5.60 10.07 -11.99
C GLN A 165 -4.49 9.24 -12.68
N LEU A 166 -3.70 8.54 -11.87
CA LEU A 166 -2.50 7.83 -12.33
C LEU A 166 -2.85 6.69 -13.30
N THR A 167 -2.15 6.67 -14.43
CA THR A 167 -2.35 5.71 -15.52
C THR A 167 -1.17 4.74 -15.66
N ASN A 168 -1.32 3.72 -16.52
CA ASN A 168 -0.19 2.86 -16.86
C ASN A 168 0.95 3.63 -17.54
N VAL A 169 0.66 4.74 -18.23
CA VAL A 169 1.72 5.63 -18.77
C VAL A 169 2.57 6.22 -17.64
N ASP A 170 1.94 6.76 -16.60
CA ASP A 170 2.66 7.35 -15.44
C ASP A 170 3.52 6.31 -14.71
N LEU A 171 3.01 5.08 -14.61
CA LEU A 171 3.74 3.96 -14.02
C LEU A 171 4.99 3.59 -14.81
N GLN A 172 4.88 3.59 -16.15
CA GLN A 172 5.99 3.29 -17.04
C GLN A 172 7.03 4.42 -17.02
N ASP A 173 6.59 5.68 -16.99
CA ASP A 173 7.47 6.84 -16.83
C ASP A 173 8.23 6.79 -15.50
N PHE A 174 7.56 6.39 -14.42
CA PHE A 174 8.21 6.18 -13.13
C PHE A 174 9.31 5.11 -13.20
N TYR A 175 9.08 3.95 -13.81
CA TYR A 175 10.13 2.93 -13.94
C TYR A 175 11.34 3.43 -14.75
N VAL A 176 11.12 4.28 -15.76
CA VAL A 176 12.21 4.94 -16.49
C VAL A 176 12.97 5.93 -15.60
N GLU A 177 12.24 6.70 -14.78
CA GLU A 177 12.78 7.68 -13.83
C GLU A 177 13.74 7.03 -12.81
N ILE A 178 13.31 5.93 -12.17
CA ILE A 178 14.14 5.20 -11.19
C ILE A 178 15.21 4.30 -11.83
N GLY A 179 15.32 4.32 -13.16
CA GLY A 179 16.36 3.58 -13.87
C GLY A 179 16.15 2.07 -13.89
N VAL A 180 14.95 1.58 -13.56
CA VAL A 180 14.51 0.20 -13.81
C VAL A 180 14.31 0.05 -15.33
N LYS A 181 15.44 0.03 -16.04
CA LYS A 181 15.48 -0.54 -17.37
C LYS A 181 15.24 -2.01 -17.17
N GLU A 182 14.33 -2.58 -17.93
CA GLU A 182 14.18 -4.02 -18.06
C GLU A 182 15.55 -4.57 -18.50
N GLU A 183 16.41 -4.90 -17.54
CA GLU A 183 17.63 -5.65 -17.74
C GLU A 183 17.18 -7.06 -18.12
N ARG A 184 16.76 -7.18 -19.38
CA ARG A 184 16.74 -8.45 -20.06
C ARG A 184 18.19 -8.89 -20.06
N ASP A 185 18.55 -9.77 -19.12
CA ASP A 185 19.83 -10.45 -19.12
C ASP A 185 20.07 -10.96 -20.55
N PRO A 186 21.10 -10.48 -21.27
CA PRO A 186 21.39 -10.96 -22.62
C PRO A 186 21.76 -12.46 -22.64
N SER A 187 22.04 -13.05 -21.48
CA SER A 187 22.27 -14.48 -21.26
C SER A 187 20.96 -15.25 -21.04
N LEU A 188 19.88 -14.57 -20.62
CA LEU A 188 18.51 -15.04 -20.83
C LEU A 188 18.15 -14.69 -22.27
N THR A 189 18.60 -15.54 -23.19
CA THR A 189 18.14 -15.52 -24.58
C THR A 189 16.63 -15.27 -24.59
N PRO A 190 16.11 -14.25 -25.30
CA PRO A 190 14.66 -14.04 -25.39
C PRO A 190 14.11 -15.32 -25.96
N GLU A 191 13.52 -16.16 -25.09
CA GLU A 191 13.15 -17.56 -25.31
C GLU A 191 13.01 -17.79 -26.81
N ALA A 192 14.11 -18.24 -27.39
CA ALA A 192 13.99 -18.77 -28.72
C ALA A 192 13.04 -19.94 -28.53
N ASP A 193 12.03 -20.04 -29.39
CA ASP A 193 11.39 -21.33 -29.59
C ASP A 193 12.49 -22.38 -29.81
N ALA A 194 12.20 -23.67 -29.60
CA ALA A 194 13.15 -24.79 -29.67
C ALA A 194 14.03 -24.82 -30.94
N THR A 195 13.68 -23.99 -31.93
CA THR A 195 14.34 -23.72 -33.21
C THR A 195 15.42 -22.61 -33.19
N GLY A 196 15.66 -21.89 -32.09
CA GLY A 196 16.77 -20.92 -31.98
C GLY A 196 16.54 -19.55 -32.64
N VAL A 197 15.30 -19.20 -33.01
CA VAL A 197 14.97 -17.95 -33.71
C VAL A 197 14.51 -16.86 -32.72
N PRO A 198 15.09 -15.65 -32.74
CA PRO A 198 14.62 -14.54 -31.91
C PRO A 198 13.17 -14.17 -32.29
N MET A 199 12.30 -14.01 -31.28
CA MET A 199 10.85 -13.76 -31.45
C MET A 199 10.50 -12.55 -32.35
N ARG A 200 11.42 -11.58 -32.49
CA ARG A 200 11.27 -10.42 -33.39
C ARG A 200 11.18 -10.84 -34.86
N ASP A 201 11.88 -11.91 -35.23
CA ASP A 201 12.01 -12.42 -36.61
C ASP A 201 11.01 -13.54 -36.94
N LEU A 202 10.11 -13.90 -36.02
CA LEU A 202 9.06 -14.89 -36.27
C LEU A 202 7.97 -14.37 -37.22
N SER A 203 7.42 -15.30 -38.02
CA SER A 203 6.22 -15.06 -38.83
C SER A 203 5.01 -14.75 -37.93
N PRO A 204 3.97 -14.06 -38.43
CA PRO A 204 2.78 -13.73 -37.64
C PRO A 204 2.10 -14.95 -37.02
N GLU A 205 2.10 -16.08 -37.73
CA GLU A 205 1.52 -17.35 -37.27
C GLU A 205 2.37 -18.00 -36.17
N ALA A 206 3.70 -17.97 -36.30
CA ALA A 206 4.61 -18.46 -35.26
C ALA A 206 4.57 -17.59 -33.99
N LYS A 207 4.30 -16.28 -34.12
CA LYS A 207 4.06 -15.39 -32.98
C LYS A 207 2.77 -15.75 -32.24
N ALA A 208 1.71 -16.10 -32.96
CA ALA A 208 0.43 -16.50 -32.36
C ALA A 208 0.55 -17.83 -31.60
N THR A 209 1.26 -18.82 -32.14
CA THR A 209 1.53 -20.09 -31.45
C THR A 209 2.43 -19.88 -30.24
N ALA A 210 3.52 -19.13 -30.37
CA ALA A 210 4.38 -18.80 -29.25
C ALA A 210 3.62 -18.05 -28.14
N GLN A 211 2.68 -17.15 -28.48
CA GLN A 211 1.82 -16.49 -27.49
C GLN A 211 0.81 -17.46 -26.83
N ALA A 212 0.27 -18.43 -27.58
CA ALA A 212 -0.63 -19.44 -27.05
C ALA A 212 0.09 -20.42 -26.09
N GLU A 213 1.33 -20.79 -26.40
CA GLU A 213 2.18 -21.64 -25.56
C GLU A 213 2.77 -20.87 -24.36
N ARG A 214 3.07 -19.58 -24.54
CA ARG A 214 3.48 -18.64 -23.49
C ARG A 214 2.29 -18.12 -22.66
N GLY A 215 1.09 -18.68 -22.86
CA GLY A 215 -0.11 -18.47 -22.02
C GLY A 215 0.06 -18.91 -20.56
N VAL A 216 1.22 -19.48 -20.20
CA VAL A 216 1.69 -19.65 -18.83
C VAL A 216 3.02 -18.90 -18.68
N VAL A 217 2.98 -17.57 -18.80
CA VAL A 217 4.04 -16.75 -18.23
C VAL A 217 4.01 -17.02 -16.74
N PRO A 218 5.12 -17.40 -16.08
CA PRO A 218 5.15 -17.34 -14.63
C PRO A 218 4.77 -15.91 -14.24
N GLN A 219 3.65 -15.76 -13.52
CA GLN A 219 3.15 -14.48 -13.00
C GLN A 219 4.23 -13.70 -12.21
N ASN A 220 5.35 -14.35 -11.89
CA ASN A 220 6.46 -13.81 -11.14
C ASN A 220 7.37 -12.81 -11.88
N ALA A 221 7.29 -12.68 -13.21
CA ALA A 221 8.05 -11.63 -13.92
C ALA A 221 7.49 -10.21 -13.66
N GLY A 222 6.26 -10.11 -13.15
CA GLY A 222 5.65 -8.87 -12.66
C GLY A 222 5.95 -8.57 -11.19
N SER A 223 6.23 -9.59 -10.38
CA SER A 223 6.46 -9.46 -8.93
C SER A 223 7.67 -8.57 -8.61
N GLY A 224 8.75 -8.69 -9.37
CA GLY A 224 9.96 -7.90 -9.12
C GLY A 224 9.71 -6.39 -9.21
N ARG A 225 8.96 -5.94 -10.22
CA ARG A 225 8.64 -4.52 -10.41
C ARG A 225 7.71 -3.97 -9.33
N GLY A 226 6.71 -4.76 -8.91
CA GLY A 226 5.83 -4.39 -7.80
C GLY A 226 6.58 -4.29 -6.47
N VAL A 227 7.51 -5.21 -6.20
CA VAL A 227 8.38 -5.15 -5.01
C VAL A 227 9.32 -3.96 -5.07
N THR A 228 9.89 -3.62 -6.24
CA THR A 228 10.72 -2.42 -6.38
C THR A 228 9.97 -1.14 -6.01
N MET A 229 8.71 -0.99 -6.40
CA MET A 229 7.92 0.19 -5.99
C MET A 229 7.71 0.27 -4.48
N LEU A 230 7.52 -0.88 -3.83
CA LEU A 230 7.39 -0.96 -2.38
C LEU A 230 8.71 -0.64 -1.66
N ASP A 231 9.85 -1.05 -2.23
CA ASP A 231 11.17 -0.66 -1.74
C ASP A 231 11.37 0.87 -1.82
N GLU A 232 10.92 1.51 -2.90
CA GLU A 232 11.00 2.97 -3.06
C GLU A 232 10.14 3.71 -2.02
N ILE A 233 8.95 3.21 -1.68
CA ILE A 233 8.14 3.79 -0.60
C ILE A 233 8.83 3.63 0.74
N LEU A 234 9.34 2.44 1.06
CA LEU A 234 10.04 2.23 2.33
C LEU A 234 11.26 3.13 2.44
N ALA A 235 12.07 3.24 1.37
CA ALA A 235 13.21 4.15 1.32
C ALA A 235 12.78 5.62 1.49
N LEU A 236 11.63 6.01 0.90
CA LEU A 236 11.07 7.33 1.07
C LEU A 236 10.69 7.61 2.53
N LEU A 237 9.93 6.70 3.16
CA LEU A 237 9.44 6.84 4.52
C LEU A 237 10.59 6.82 5.54
N GLU A 238 11.61 5.99 5.32
CA GLU A 238 12.82 5.94 6.17
C GLU A 238 13.70 7.18 6.05
N SER A 239 13.53 7.98 4.98
CA SER A 239 14.28 9.22 4.77
C SER A 239 13.68 10.46 5.43
N LYS A 240 12.48 10.33 6.03
CA LYS A 240 11.74 11.41 6.66
C LYS A 240 12.36 11.91 7.97
#